data_AF-A0A669F4R3-F1
#
_entry.id   AF-A0A669F4R3-F1
#
_cell.length_a   1.000
_cell.length_b   1.000
_cell.length_c   1.000
_cell.angle_alpha   90.00
_cell.angle_beta   90.00
_cell.angle_gamma   90.00
#
_symmetry.space_group_name_H-M   'P 1'
#
loop_
_entity.id
_entity.type
_entity.pdbx_description
1 polymer ?
#
loop_
_entity_poly.entity_id
_entity_poly.type
_entity_poly.pdbx_seq_one_letter_code
_entity_poly.pdbx_strand_id
1 'polypeptide(L)'
;LLLFLSKPSITIPIALNLIEKFGQVSGYKLNLFKSVLFPINDKVQQTTWNISPFNKNCFNYLGVCVTYDYNCYYTCSKPYQSLFLKCF
;
A
#
# COMPACT_ATOMS: atom_id res chain seq x y z
N LEU A 1 8.79 0.58 -1.99
CA LEU A 1 9.02 1.64 -0.99
C LEU A 1 8.02 1.45 0.14
N LEU A 2 8.48 1.41 1.40
CA LEU A 2 7.62 1.35 2.58
C LEU A 2 7.81 2.65 3.37
N LEU A 3 6.73 3.37 3.65
CA LEU A 3 6.76 4.65 4.36
C LEU A 3 5.87 4.57 5.59
N PHE A 4 6.42 4.97 6.73
CA PHE A 4 5.68 5.08 7.97
C PHE A 4 5.37 6.56 8.22
N LEU A 5 4.08 6.92 8.22
CA LEU A 5 3.64 8.30 8.34
C LEU A 5 2.78 8.47 9.60
N SER A 6 3.10 9.48 10.40
CA SER A 6 2.24 9.95 11.49
C SER A 6 1.35 11.09 11.02
N LYS A 7 0.16 11.23 11.61
CA LYS A 7 -0.85 12.24 11.25
C LYS A 7 -1.15 12.25 9.73
N PRO A 8 -1.76 11.18 9.19
CA PRO A 8 -1.78 10.96 7.75
C PRO A 8 -2.57 12.02 6.96
N SER A 9 -3.55 12.70 7.58
CA SER A 9 -4.31 13.80 6.97
C SER A 9 -3.43 14.99 6.55
N ILE A 10 -2.31 15.20 7.25
CA ILE A 10 -1.36 16.28 6.96
C ILE A 10 -0.18 15.73 6.15
N THR A 11 0.33 14.56 6.54
CA THR A 11 1.61 14.07 6.01
C THR A 11 1.50 13.41 4.64
N ILE A 12 0.38 12.75 4.31
CA ILE A 12 0.19 12.12 2.99
C ILE A 12 0.33 13.12 1.83
N PRO A 13 -0.38 14.27 1.79
CA PRO A 13 -0.25 15.19 0.66
C PRO A 13 1.17 15.77 0.54
N ILE A 14 1.85 16.02 1.67
CA ILE A 14 3.23 16.50 1.69
C ILE A 14 4.18 15.44 1.12
N ALA A 15 4.04 14.19 1.55
CA ALA A 15 4.87 13.08 1.08
C ALA A 15 4.68 12.84 -0.43
N LEU A 16 3.43 12.90 -0.92
CA LEU A 16 3.15 12.76 -2.35
C LEU A 16 3.82 13.86 -3.18
N ASN A 17 3.74 15.11 -2.74
CA ASN A 17 4.42 16.23 -3.41
C ASN A 17 5.95 16.05 -3.41
N LEU A 18 6.54 15.58 -2.31
CA LEU A 18 7.98 15.31 -2.24
C LEU A 18 8.41 14.19 -3.19
N ILE A 19 7.64 13.10 -3.24
CA ILE A 19 7.92 11.98 -4.15
C ILE A 19 7.76 12.42 -5.61
N GLU A 20 6.79 13.28 -5.92
CA GLU A 20 6.62 13.85 -7.25
C GLU A 20 7.82 14.73 -7.65
N LYS A 21 8.26 15.64 -6.78
CA LYS A 21 9.45 16.46 -7.00
C LYS A 21 10.71 15.61 -7.17
N PHE A 22 10.88 14.60 -6.34
CA PHE A 22 11.97 13.64 -6.48
C PHE A 22 11.88 12.91 -7.84
N GLY A 23 10.68 12.51 -8.24
CA GLY A 23 10.41 11.86 -9.51
C GLY A 23 10.75 12.70 -10.74
N GLN A 24 10.62 14.03 -10.66
CA GLN A 24 11.05 14.95 -11.72
C GLN A 24 12.57 14.92 -11.94
N VAL A 25 13.35 14.72 -10.87
CA VAL A 25 14.82 14.66 -10.94
C VAL A 25 15.30 13.25 -11.27
N SER A 26 14.69 12.22 -10.67
CA SER A 26 15.14 10.83 -10.78
C SER A 26 14.53 10.08 -11.98
N GLY A 27 13.48 10.62 -12.60
CA GLY A 27 12.69 9.95 -13.65
C GLY A 27 11.75 8.85 -13.13
N TYR A 28 11.58 8.69 -11.81
CA TYR A 28 10.71 7.66 -11.23
C TYR A 28 9.33 8.23 -10.91
N LYS A 29 8.26 7.55 -11.32
CA LYS A 29 6.88 7.93 -11.03
C LYS A 29 6.22 6.93 -10.09
N LEU A 30 5.59 7.43 -9.03
CA LEU A 30 4.83 6.60 -8.09
C LEU A 30 3.49 6.16 -8.71
N ASN A 31 3.19 4.87 -8.63
CA ASN A 31 1.91 4.33 -9.07
C ASN A 31 0.92 4.30 -7.90
N LEU A 32 0.04 5.29 -7.84
CA LEU A 32 -0.93 5.44 -6.76
C LEU A 32 -1.94 4.28 -6.70
N PHE A 33 -2.33 3.73 -7.85
CA PHE A 33 -3.26 2.58 -7.92
C PHE A 33 -2.66 1.27 -7.39
N LYS A 34 -1.34 1.12 -7.46
CA LYS A 34 -0.61 0.00 -6.85
C LYS A 34 -0.14 0.29 -5.42
N SER A 35 -0.32 1.52 -4.95
CA SER A 35 0.08 1.92 -3.61
C SER A 35 -1.00 1.57 -2.60
N VAL A 36 -0.59 1.11 -1.43
CA VAL A 36 -1.49 0.72 -0.34
C VAL A 36 -1.27 1.67 0.83
N LEU A 37 -2.37 2.13 1.42
CA LEU A 37 -2.32 2.81 2.71
C LEU A 37 -2.81 1.84 3.78
N PHE A 38 -1.95 1.51 4.73
CA PHE A 38 -2.24 0.53 5.77
C PHE A 38 -2.29 1.19 7.16
N PRO A 39 -3.49 1.45 7.73
CA PRO A 39 -3.65 2.20 8.97
C PRO A 39 -3.42 1.35 10.23
N ILE A 40 -2.22 1.41 10.80
CA ILE A 40 -1.77 0.48 11.86
C ILE A 40 -2.52 0.63 13.19
N ASN A 41 -3.14 1.78 13.48
CA ASN A 41 -3.80 2.04 14.76
C ASN A 41 -5.33 1.94 14.64
N ASP A 42 -5.98 1.30 15.62
CA ASP A 42 -7.45 1.07 15.63
C ASP A 42 -8.24 2.38 15.50
N LYS A 43 -7.76 3.47 16.11
CA LYS A 43 -8.39 4.79 16.01
C LYS A 43 -8.43 5.32 14.57
N VAL A 44 -7.40 4.98 13.78
CA VAL A 44 -7.26 5.42 12.38
C VAL A 44 -8.09 4.54 11.45
N GLN A 45 -8.24 3.26 11.78
CA GLN A 45 -9.09 2.32 11.02
C GLN A 45 -10.57 2.71 11.04
N GLN A 46 -11.07 3.19 12.18
CA GLN A 46 -12.47 3.57 12.37
C GLN A 46 -12.84 4.89 11.66
N THR A 47 -11.86 5.64 11.19
CA THR A 47 -12.11 6.91 10.51
C THR A 47 -12.47 6.65 9.04
N THR A 48 -13.52 7.29 8.51
CA THR A 48 -13.85 7.20 7.09
C THR A 48 -12.96 8.13 6.29
N TRP A 49 -11.84 7.62 5.80
CA TRP A 49 -10.94 8.42 4.97
C TRP A 49 -11.34 8.35 3.49
N ASN A 50 -11.67 9.48 2.86
CA ASN A 50 -11.78 9.61 1.40
C ASN A 50 -10.37 9.64 0.77
N ILE A 51 -9.71 8.49 0.69
CA ILE A 51 -8.33 8.36 0.18
C ILE A 51 -8.28 7.63 -1.16
N SER A 52 -9.31 7.79 -2.00
CA SER A 52 -9.18 7.35 -3.38
C SER A 52 -7.93 8.01 -3.98
N PRO A 53 -6.93 7.26 -4.49
CA PRO A 53 -7.05 5.89 -5.03
C PRO A 53 -6.39 4.76 -4.20
N PHE A 54 -6.06 4.95 -2.93
CA PHE A 54 -5.34 3.94 -2.12
C PHE A 54 -6.24 2.80 -1.62
N ASN A 55 -5.75 1.56 -1.74
CA ASN A 55 -6.35 0.38 -1.12
C ASN A 55 -5.98 0.30 0.38
N LYS A 56 -6.86 -0.27 1.22
CA LYS A 56 -6.75 -0.28 2.69
C LYS A 56 -6.65 -1.67 3.35
N ASN A 57 -6.79 -2.76 2.59
CA ASN A 57 -7.18 -4.04 3.19
C ASN A 57 -5.99 -4.95 3.53
N CYS A 58 -5.08 -5.14 2.58
CA CYS A 58 -3.84 -5.90 2.80
C CYS A 58 -2.82 -5.57 1.72
N PHE A 59 -1.56 -5.91 1.98
CA PHE A 59 -0.48 -5.80 1.01
C PHE A 59 0.57 -6.87 1.22
N ASN A 60 1.26 -7.19 0.13
CA ASN A 60 2.47 -8.00 0.16
C ASN A 60 3.69 -7.09 0.25
N TYR A 61 4.59 -7.41 1.16
CA TYR A 61 5.89 -6.76 1.25
C TYR A 61 6.97 -7.81 1.44
N LEU A 62 7.88 -7.89 0.46
CA LEU A 62 9.02 -8.82 0.45
C LEU A 62 8.61 -10.30 0.69
N GLY A 63 7.47 -10.73 0.13
CA GLY A 63 6.96 -12.10 0.28
C GLY A 63 6.14 -12.35 1.54
N VAL A 64 5.99 -11.36 2.43
CA VAL A 64 5.14 -11.43 3.61
C VAL A 64 3.82 -10.70 3.35
N CYS A 65 2.70 -11.36 3.62
CA CYS A 65 1.37 -10.75 3.58
C CYS A 65 1.07 -10.05 4.90
N VAL A 66 0.77 -8.75 4.85
CA VAL A 66 0.36 -7.95 6.00
C VAL A 66 -1.13 -7.65 5.89
N THR A 67 -1.91 -8.05 6.90
CA THR A 67 -3.37 -7.90 6.92
C THR A 67 -3.92 -7.86 8.34
N TYR A 68 -5.12 -7.29 8.51
CA TYR A 68 -5.91 -7.35 9.76
C TYR A 68 -6.81 -8.60 9.83
N ASP A 69 -7.11 -9.21 8.69
CA ASP A 69 -8.04 -10.35 8.59
C ASP A 69 -7.41 -11.48 7.77
N TYR A 70 -7.51 -12.71 8.29
CA TYR A 70 -7.07 -13.94 7.65
C TYR A 70 -7.70 -14.15 6.26
N ASN A 71 -8.88 -13.60 5.98
CA ASN A 71 -9.50 -13.68 4.65
C ASN A 71 -8.65 -13.02 3.55
N CYS A 72 -7.80 -12.04 3.89
CA CYS A 72 -6.95 -11.37 2.92
C CYS A 72 -5.77 -12.23 2.44
N TYR A 73 -5.50 -13.37 3.10
CA TYR A 73 -4.47 -14.32 2.70
C TYR A 73 -4.62 -14.78 1.25
N TYR A 74 -5.86 -15.06 0.81
CA TYR A 74 -6.14 -15.46 -0.58
C TYR A 74 -5.79 -14.38 -1.60
N THR A 75 -5.89 -13.10 -1.24
CA THR A 75 -5.53 -11.98 -2.11
C THR A 75 -4.02 -11.84 -2.21
N CYS A 76 -3.32 -11.98 -1.07
CA CYS A 76 -1.88 -11.97 -1.00
C CYS A 76 -1.22 -13.18 -1.70
N SER A 77 -1.88 -14.35 -1.71
CA SER A 77 -1.33 -15.57 -2.31
C SER A 77 -1.47 -15.61 -3.84
N LYS A 78 -2.43 -14.89 -4.44
CA LYS A 78 -2.66 -14.88 -5.90
C LYS A 78 -1.41 -14.71 -6.78
N PRO A 79 -0.50 -13.74 -6.51
CA PRO A 79 0.72 -13.61 -7.32
C PRO A 79 1.57 -14.89 -7.32
N TYR A 80 1.66 -15.60 -6.20
CA TYR A 80 2.45 -16.82 -6.05
C TYR A 80 1.73 -18.08 -6.56
N GLN A 81 0.39 -18.10 -6.51
CA GLN A 81 -0.41 -19.24 -6.98
C GLN A 81 -0.38 -19.35 -8.52
N SER A 82 -0.32 -18.22 -9.23
CA SER A 82 -0.10 -18.22 -10.70
C SER A 82 1.30 -18.66 -11.13
N LEU A 83 2.29 -18.53 -10.23
CA LEU A 83 3.67 -18.96 -10.46
C LEU A 83 3.81 -20.48 -10.32
N PHE A 84 3.12 -21.08 -9.34
CA PHE A 84 3.08 -22.54 -9.18
C PHE A 84 2.42 -23.26 -10.36
N LEU A 85 1.37 -22.67 -10.95
CA LEU A 85 0.67 -23.24 -12.10
C LEU A 85 1.40 -23.04 -13.45
N LYS A 86 2.52 -22.33 -13.48
CA LYS A 86 3.39 -22.22 -14.66
C LYS A 86 4.61 -23.15 -14.60
N CYS A 87 4.80 -23.87 -13.50
CA CYS A 87 5.91 -24.80 -13.30
C CYS A 87 5.51 -26.29 -13.42
N PHE A 88 4.30 -26.58 -13.91
CA PHE A 88 3.84 -27.92 -14.25
C PHE A 88 3.25 -27.95 -15.67
#